data_AF-A0A942A7B6-F1
#
_entry.id   AF-A0A942A7B6-F1
#
_cell.length_a   1.000
_cell.length_b   1.000
_cell.length_c   1.000
_cell.angle_alpha   90.00
_cell.angle_beta   90.00
_cell.angle_gamma   90.00
#
_symmetry.space_group_name_H-M   'P 1'
#
loop_
_entity.id
_entity.type
_entity.pdbx_description
1 polymer ?
#
loop_
_entity_poly.entity_id
_entity_poly.type
_entity_poly.pdbx_seq_one_letter_code
_entity_poly.pdbx_strand_id
1 'polypeptide(L)'
;MGTGRNMEAATSNTPYKVLILQSYTEDLITYSQFGDMIAGKLEKKNILTNIKTFYLDCERYNEKEENERMFHYLDSIRNWDPDIILSNDDQATYTLMACNHPLGKNKPVVFSGVNFPNWDLLEQHPNVTGFWDKPNYLKTIELIEKLYGPSKILFFKNARFMSRESFRTIQEEVKGTDRALRIGLYHQKRNEYPEDLLPGKPDKSVLYTTETAYLSAKGLLSIFQNKPYTACLQIILDFDVLTIGRLANVPNFTVINNGFNDDKG
;
A
#
# COMPACT_ATOMS: atom_id res chain seq x y z
N MET A 1 27.49 61.74 5.46
CA MET A 1 26.38 61.06 6.20
C MET A 1 25.28 60.85 5.17
N GLY A 2 25.30 59.76 4.41
CA GLY A 2 24.79 58.46 4.83
C GLY A 2 23.46 58.23 4.11
N THR A 3 23.51 58.02 2.79
CA THR A 3 22.37 57.71 1.93
C THR A 3 21.79 56.35 2.28
N GLY A 4 20.48 56.30 2.53
CA GLY A 4 19.75 55.08 2.84
C GLY A 4 19.86 54.06 1.71
N ARG A 5 20.40 52.88 2.03
CA ARG A 5 20.13 51.65 1.28
C ARG A 5 18.90 51.02 1.92
N ASN A 6 17.78 51.09 1.22
CA ASN A 6 16.67 50.18 1.45
C ASN A 6 17.23 48.76 1.32
N MET A 7 17.20 47.99 2.40
CA MET A 7 17.26 46.54 2.30
C MET A 7 15.92 46.11 1.70
N GLU A 8 15.90 45.82 0.40
CA GLU A 8 14.86 44.96 -0.15
C GLU A 8 15.03 43.58 0.50
N ALA A 9 14.12 43.24 1.40
CA ALA A 9 13.94 41.87 1.83
C ALA A 9 13.46 41.08 0.61
N ALA A 10 14.36 40.30 0.01
CA ALA A 10 13.98 39.32 -1.00
C ALA A 10 13.22 38.18 -0.32
N THR A 11 11.93 38.37 -0.05
CA THR A 11 11.01 37.23 0.10
C THR A 11 10.79 36.68 -1.29
N SER A 12 11.62 35.73 -1.73
CA SER A 12 11.36 35.02 -2.98
C SER A 12 10.06 34.23 -2.82
N ASN A 13 8.96 34.80 -3.33
CA ASN A 13 7.61 34.23 -3.31
C ASN A 13 7.47 33.06 -4.32
N THR A 14 8.56 32.32 -4.55
CA THR A 14 8.65 31.25 -5.54
C THR A 14 8.16 29.95 -4.90
N PRO A 15 7.11 29.31 -5.43
CA PRO A 15 6.61 28.06 -4.88
C PRO A 15 7.64 26.93 -4.98
N TYR A 16 7.76 26.12 -3.93
CA TYR A 16 8.55 24.89 -3.94
C TYR A 16 7.96 23.87 -4.91
N LYS A 17 8.79 23.30 -5.76
CA LYS A 17 8.41 22.27 -6.74
C LYS A 17 8.38 20.91 -6.08
N VAL A 18 7.19 20.37 -5.89
CA VAL A 18 6.96 19.08 -5.24
C VAL A 18 6.51 18.08 -6.30
N LEU A 19 7.32 17.07 -6.57
CA LEU A 19 6.91 15.94 -7.38
C LEU A 19 6.26 14.88 -6.49
N ILE A 20 5.07 14.42 -6.84
CA ILE A 20 4.40 13.31 -6.18
C ILE A 20 4.40 12.11 -7.12
N LEU A 21 4.86 10.97 -6.65
CA LEU A 21 4.83 9.69 -7.35
C LEU A 21 3.85 8.77 -6.64
N GLN A 22 2.88 8.25 -7.37
CA GLN A 22 1.84 7.37 -6.86
C GLN A 22 1.97 5.99 -7.50
N SER A 23 1.84 4.93 -6.69
CA SER A 23 1.90 3.55 -7.19
C SER A 23 0.70 3.22 -8.10
N TYR A 24 -0.48 3.69 -7.73
CA TYR A 24 -1.74 3.37 -8.41
C TYR A 24 -2.17 4.46 -9.40
N THR A 25 -3.29 4.22 -10.09
CA THR A 25 -3.92 5.15 -11.06
C THR A 25 -4.61 6.34 -10.37
N GLU A 26 -4.80 7.43 -11.13
CA GLU A 26 -5.59 8.60 -10.73
C GLU A 26 -7.09 8.31 -10.55
N ASP A 27 -7.58 7.19 -11.10
CA ASP A 27 -8.98 6.77 -10.98
C ASP A 27 -9.38 6.43 -9.53
N LEU A 28 -8.39 6.18 -8.64
CA LEU A 28 -8.63 6.01 -7.23
C LEU A 28 -8.76 7.39 -6.56
N ILE A 29 -9.96 7.74 -6.10
CA ILE A 29 -10.30 9.07 -5.54
C ILE A 29 -9.32 9.54 -4.46
N THR A 30 -8.93 8.64 -3.54
CA THR A 30 -7.97 8.96 -2.46
C THR A 30 -6.61 9.40 -3.00
N TYR A 31 -6.20 8.86 -4.15
CA TYR A 31 -4.91 9.16 -4.78
C TYR A 31 -4.96 10.46 -5.57
N SER A 32 -6.07 10.76 -6.27
CA SER A 32 -6.21 11.99 -7.03
C SER A 32 -6.29 13.24 -6.15
N GLN A 33 -6.83 13.12 -4.94
CA GLN A 33 -6.91 14.24 -3.98
C GLN A 33 -5.62 14.47 -3.19
N PHE A 34 -4.68 13.52 -3.21
CA PHE A 34 -3.49 13.54 -2.35
C PHE A 34 -2.65 14.82 -2.53
N GLY A 35 -2.45 15.26 -3.78
CA GLY A 35 -1.70 16.48 -4.08
C GLY A 35 -2.33 17.73 -3.47
N ASP A 36 -3.64 17.88 -3.61
CA ASP A 36 -4.38 19.02 -3.06
C ASP A 36 -4.36 19.02 -1.52
N MET A 37 -4.44 17.85 -0.90
CA MET A 37 -4.35 17.71 0.55
C MET A 37 -2.99 18.10 1.09
N ILE A 38 -1.90 17.69 0.41
CA ILE A 38 -0.54 18.10 0.76
C ILE A 38 -0.36 19.61 0.59
N ALA A 39 -0.79 20.17 -0.55
CA ALA A 39 -0.74 21.61 -0.80
C ALA A 39 -1.47 22.39 0.31
N GLY A 40 -2.70 22.01 0.65
CA GLY A 40 -3.49 22.68 1.68
C GLY A 40 -2.91 22.56 3.09
N LYS A 41 -2.18 21.48 3.41
CA LYS A 41 -1.47 21.33 4.70
C LYS A 41 -0.20 22.19 4.75
N LEU A 42 0.54 22.30 3.65
CA LEU A 42 1.75 23.11 3.53
C LEU A 42 1.44 24.61 3.47
N GLU A 43 0.36 25.00 2.80
CA GLU A 43 -0.11 26.39 2.75
C GLU A 43 -0.46 26.92 4.14
N LYS A 44 -1.08 26.10 5.01
CA LYS A 44 -1.32 26.43 6.43
C LYS A 44 -0.04 26.66 7.23
N LYS A 45 1.11 26.27 6.69
CA LYS A 45 2.46 26.52 7.24
C LYS A 45 3.21 27.63 6.50
N ASN A 46 2.52 28.39 5.63
CA ASN A 46 3.08 29.42 4.75
C ASN A 46 4.12 28.87 3.76
N ILE A 47 3.96 27.61 3.34
CA ILE A 47 4.81 26.98 2.31
C ILE A 47 3.99 26.87 1.03
N LEU A 48 4.31 27.72 0.05
CA LEU A 48 3.68 27.66 -1.27
C LEU A 48 4.31 26.55 -2.11
N THR A 49 3.49 25.77 -2.81
CA THR A 49 3.95 24.63 -3.61
C THR A 49 3.44 24.67 -5.06
N ASN A 50 4.29 24.28 -5.99
CA ASN A 50 3.94 23.91 -7.35
C ASN A 50 4.02 22.38 -7.44
N ILE A 51 2.88 21.70 -7.53
CA ILE A 51 2.81 20.24 -7.46
C ILE A 51 2.67 19.65 -8.87
N LYS A 52 3.44 18.59 -9.15
CA LYS A 52 3.16 17.66 -10.24
C LYS A 52 2.96 16.27 -9.66
N THR A 53 2.00 15.52 -10.21
CA THR A 53 1.77 14.13 -9.82
C THR A 53 2.03 13.21 -11.01
N PHE A 54 2.65 12.07 -10.75
CA PHE A 54 2.81 10.97 -11.70
C PHE A 54 2.23 9.70 -11.11
N TYR A 55 1.43 9.00 -11.92
CA TYR A 55 0.78 7.75 -11.55
C TYR A 55 1.46 6.60 -12.30
N LEU A 56 2.04 5.67 -11.55
CA LEU A 56 2.77 4.54 -12.12
C LEU A 56 1.84 3.52 -12.77
N ASP A 57 0.63 3.35 -12.21
CA ASP A 57 -0.36 2.35 -12.63
C ASP A 57 0.20 0.91 -12.52
N CYS A 58 0.73 0.58 -11.33
CA CYS A 58 1.44 -0.68 -11.08
C CYS A 58 0.58 -1.95 -11.22
N GLU A 59 -0.73 -1.82 -11.35
CA GLU A 59 -1.61 -2.97 -11.60
C GLU A 59 -1.60 -3.40 -13.08
N ARG A 60 -1.20 -2.49 -13.98
CA ARG A 60 -1.21 -2.69 -15.43
C ARG A 60 0.15 -3.07 -16.01
N TYR A 61 1.23 -2.59 -15.42
CA TYR A 61 2.59 -2.73 -15.96
C TYR A 61 3.42 -3.70 -15.14
N ASN A 62 4.39 -4.35 -15.80
CA ASN A 62 5.40 -5.14 -15.10
C ASN A 62 6.60 -4.29 -14.68
N GLU A 63 7.47 -4.84 -13.82
CA GLU A 63 8.64 -4.14 -13.27
C GLU A 63 9.50 -3.42 -14.33
N LYS A 64 9.76 -4.06 -15.49
CA LYS A 64 10.56 -3.43 -16.54
C LYS A 64 9.84 -2.21 -17.12
N GLU A 65 8.56 -2.37 -17.43
CA GLU A 65 7.73 -1.29 -17.98
C GLU A 65 7.56 -0.14 -16.98
N GLU A 66 7.40 -0.46 -15.68
CA GLU A 66 7.34 0.53 -14.60
C GLU A 66 8.63 1.36 -14.52
N ASN A 67 9.79 0.69 -14.55
CA ASN A 67 11.10 1.36 -14.54
C ASN A 67 11.29 2.27 -15.75
N GLU A 68 10.93 1.81 -16.95
CA GLU A 68 11.00 2.60 -18.18
C GLU A 68 10.05 3.82 -18.12
N ARG A 69 8.80 3.62 -17.68
CA ARG A 69 7.81 4.69 -17.50
C ARG A 69 8.30 5.77 -16.53
N MET A 70 8.76 5.35 -15.35
CA MET A 70 9.27 6.25 -14.33
C MET A 70 10.47 7.05 -14.87
N PHE A 71 11.44 6.37 -15.49
CA PHE A 71 12.62 7.03 -16.05
C PHE A 71 12.24 8.07 -17.11
N HIS A 72 11.39 7.71 -18.06
CA HIS A 72 10.95 8.61 -19.13
C HIS A 72 10.17 9.82 -18.61
N TYR A 73 9.31 9.62 -17.61
CA TYR A 73 8.61 10.73 -16.98
C TYR A 73 9.61 11.68 -16.29
N LEU A 74 10.53 11.15 -15.50
CA LEU A 74 11.53 11.95 -14.79
C LEU A 74 12.43 12.74 -15.75
N ASP A 75 12.83 12.15 -16.89
CA ASP A 75 13.61 12.87 -17.92
C ASP A 75 12.78 13.98 -18.57
N SER A 76 11.48 13.76 -18.80
CA SER A 76 10.58 14.77 -19.40
C SER A 76 10.43 16.03 -18.52
N ILE A 77 10.59 15.90 -17.21
CA ILE A 77 10.49 17.01 -16.24
C ILE A 77 11.85 17.54 -15.78
N ARG A 78 12.97 17.09 -16.35
CA ARG A 78 14.33 17.46 -15.89
C ARG A 78 14.56 18.98 -15.80
N ASN A 79 13.97 19.75 -16.71
CA ASN A 79 14.08 21.21 -16.72
C ASN A 79 13.17 21.88 -15.68
N TRP A 80 12.08 21.21 -15.29
CA TRP A 80 11.26 21.66 -14.18
C TRP A 80 12.02 21.47 -12.87
N ASP A 81 12.79 20.40 -12.74
CA ASP A 81 13.73 20.13 -11.63
C ASP A 81 13.08 20.26 -10.24
N PRO A 82 12.45 19.18 -9.71
CA PRO A 82 11.78 19.25 -8.41
C PRO A 82 12.73 19.60 -7.27
N ASP A 83 12.23 20.31 -6.26
CA ASP A 83 12.97 20.57 -5.02
C ASP A 83 12.92 19.36 -4.09
N ILE A 84 11.81 18.60 -4.13
CA ILE A 84 11.58 17.39 -3.34
C ILE A 84 10.67 16.42 -4.10
N ILE A 85 10.87 15.13 -3.86
CA ILE A 85 10.01 14.06 -4.38
C ILE A 85 9.28 13.40 -3.21
N LEU A 86 7.97 13.30 -3.29
CA LEU A 86 7.13 12.52 -2.39
C LEU A 86 6.75 11.24 -3.11
N SER A 87 7.09 10.10 -2.54
CA SER A 87 6.79 8.79 -3.13
C SER A 87 5.77 8.05 -2.27
N ASN A 88 4.69 7.57 -2.88
CA ASN A 88 3.64 6.88 -2.15
C ASN A 88 3.49 5.41 -2.58
N ASP A 89 3.47 4.56 -1.56
CA ASP A 89 3.44 3.10 -1.60
C ASP A 89 4.68 2.43 -2.19
N ASP A 90 4.69 1.10 -2.04
CA ASP A 90 5.84 0.24 -2.30
C ASP A 90 6.35 0.34 -3.75
N GLN A 91 5.46 0.33 -4.75
CA GLN A 91 5.87 0.26 -6.16
C GLN A 91 6.52 1.57 -6.61
N ALA A 92 5.90 2.73 -6.39
CA ALA A 92 6.51 4.02 -6.74
C ALA A 92 7.86 4.22 -6.04
N THR A 93 7.96 3.82 -4.77
CA THR A 93 9.19 3.97 -3.98
C THR A 93 10.30 3.05 -4.50
N TYR A 94 9.97 1.78 -4.76
CA TYR A 94 10.90 0.83 -5.38
C TYR A 94 11.33 1.31 -6.77
N THR A 95 10.39 1.61 -7.66
CA THR A 95 10.65 2.00 -9.05
C THR A 95 11.47 3.30 -9.13
N LEU A 96 11.24 4.28 -8.26
CA LEU A 96 12.07 5.50 -8.21
C LEU A 96 13.55 5.17 -7.98
N MET A 97 13.85 4.27 -7.04
CA MET A 97 15.22 3.84 -6.74
C MET A 97 15.78 2.91 -7.84
N ALA A 98 14.96 1.98 -8.34
CA ALA A 98 15.36 0.96 -9.30
C ALA A 98 15.56 1.51 -10.73
N CYS A 99 14.83 2.56 -11.13
CA CYS A 99 14.92 3.12 -12.48
C CYS A 99 16.26 3.83 -12.75
N ASN A 100 17.07 4.07 -11.73
CA ASN A 100 18.40 4.68 -11.82
C ASN A 100 18.45 6.10 -12.41
N HIS A 101 17.32 6.81 -12.44
CA HIS A 101 17.29 8.21 -12.90
C HIS A 101 18.02 9.15 -11.92
N PRO A 102 18.81 10.15 -12.37
CA PRO A 102 19.56 11.05 -11.50
C PRO A 102 18.71 11.77 -10.45
N LEU A 103 17.47 12.14 -10.77
CA LEU A 103 16.57 12.79 -9.80
C LEU A 103 16.30 11.90 -8.57
N GLY A 104 16.12 10.58 -8.75
CA GLY A 104 15.91 9.65 -7.63
C GLY A 104 17.14 9.47 -6.72
N LYS A 105 18.34 9.77 -7.24
CA LYS A 105 19.61 9.70 -6.50
C LYS A 105 20.02 11.01 -5.84
N ASN A 106 19.59 12.14 -6.41
CA ASN A 106 20.13 13.46 -6.05
C ASN A 106 19.12 14.35 -5.32
N LYS A 107 17.81 14.13 -5.50
CA LYS A 107 16.79 14.95 -4.84
C LYS A 107 16.40 14.33 -3.50
N PRO A 108 16.05 15.14 -2.48
CA PRO A 108 15.47 14.60 -1.26
C PRO A 108 14.16 13.89 -1.59
N VAL A 109 14.01 12.68 -1.09
CA VAL A 109 12.79 11.86 -1.26
C VAL A 109 12.20 11.56 0.10
N VAL A 110 10.89 11.77 0.24
CA VAL A 110 10.13 11.35 1.41
C VAL A 110 9.08 10.33 0.98
N PHE A 111 9.18 9.09 1.47
CA PHE A 111 8.21 8.03 1.19
C PHE A 111 7.13 7.89 2.28
N SER A 112 5.94 7.45 1.87
CA SER A 112 4.82 7.05 2.75
C SER A 112 4.03 5.90 2.11
N GLY A 113 3.15 5.23 2.86
CA GLY A 113 2.32 4.14 2.32
C GLY A 113 3.09 2.86 2.02
N VAL A 114 4.38 2.79 2.36
CA VAL A 114 5.24 1.64 2.06
C VAL A 114 5.03 0.58 3.13
N ASN A 115 4.53 -0.59 2.74
CA ASN A 115 4.23 -1.70 3.64
C ASN A 115 5.43 -2.65 3.83
N PHE A 116 6.15 -2.94 2.74
CA PHE A 116 7.29 -3.85 2.64
C PHE A 116 8.50 -3.15 2.01
N PRO A 117 9.20 -2.28 2.76
CA PRO A 117 10.35 -1.55 2.25
C PRO A 117 11.47 -2.49 1.78
N ASN A 118 12.08 -2.16 0.64
CA ASN A 118 13.32 -2.79 0.22
C ASN A 118 14.50 -2.16 0.96
N TRP A 119 14.83 -2.69 2.14
CA TRP A 119 15.86 -2.15 3.02
C TRP A 119 17.24 -2.07 2.36
N ASP A 120 17.65 -3.12 1.65
CA ASP A 120 18.94 -3.18 0.95
C ASP A 120 19.06 -2.08 -0.13
N LEU A 121 17.96 -1.77 -0.81
CA LEU A 121 17.92 -0.71 -1.82
C LEU A 121 17.87 0.69 -1.17
N LEU A 122 17.17 0.84 -0.05
CA LEU A 122 17.13 2.08 0.74
C LEU A 122 18.50 2.45 1.29
N GLU A 123 19.29 1.48 1.76
CA GLU A 123 20.67 1.71 2.24
C GLU A 123 21.57 2.32 1.15
N GLN A 124 21.28 2.05 -0.13
CA GLN A 124 22.01 2.59 -1.27
C GLN A 124 21.54 4.00 -1.67
N HIS A 125 20.43 4.50 -1.10
CA HIS A 125 19.82 5.79 -1.41
C HIS A 125 19.67 6.66 -0.15
N PRO A 126 20.76 7.26 0.37
CA PRO A 126 20.74 8.03 1.61
C PRO A 126 19.91 9.32 1.54
N ASN A 127 19.54 9.76 0.34
CA ASN A 127 18.63 10.88 0.09
C ASN A 127 17.14 10.49 0.22
N VAL A 128 16.84 9.20 0.43
CA VAL A 128 15.48 8.65 0.57
C VAL A 128 15.21 8.35 2.04
N THR A 129 14.19 8.99 2.60
CA THR A 129 13.70 8.77 3.97
C THR A 129 12.18 8.68 3.95
N GLY A 130 11.52 8.31 5.03
CA GLY A 130 10.06 8.25 5.03
C GLY A 130 9.43 7.56 6.22
N PHE A 131 8.14 7.25 6.07
CA PHE A 131 7.33 6.54 7.05
C PHE A 131 7.11 5.11 6.56
N TRP A 132 7.54 4.15 7.37
CA TRP A 132 7.22 2.74 7.15
C TRP A 132 5.84 2.43 7.73
N ASP A 133 4.87 2.19 6.85
CA ASP A 133 3.51 1.80 7.20
C ASP A 133 3.43 0.28 7.41
N LYS A 134 4.12 -0.22 8.44
CA LYS A 134 4.18 -1.67 8.73
C LYS A 134 2.77 -2.23 8.95
N PRO A 135 2.29 -3.17 8.11
CA PRO A 135 1.01 -3.83 8.35
C PRO A 135 1.09 -4.67 9.62
N ASN A 136 0.04 -4.64 10.43
CA ASN A 136 -0.05 -5.42 11.66
C ASN A 136 -1.24 -6.38 11.60
N TYR A 137 -0.99 -7.58 11.06
CA TYR A 137 -2.04 -8.55 10.84
C TYR A 137 -2.54 -9.12 12.16
N LEU A 138 -1.64 -9.41 13.10
CA LEU A 138 -1.99 -9.95 14.42
C LEU A 138 -2.91 -9.02 15.20
N LYS A 139 -2.63 -7.72 15.28
CA LYS A 139 -3.52 -6.77 15.96
C LYS A 139 -4.89 -6.69 15.32
N THR A 140 -4.98 -6.77 13.98
CA THR A 140 -6.26 -6.77 13.30
C THR A 140 -7.04 -8.08 13.56
N ILE A 141 -6.35 -9.22 13.64
CA ILE A 141 -6.94 -10.50 14.07
C ILE A 141 -7.45 -10.41 15.52
N GLU A 142 -6.66 -9.84 16.43
CA GLU A 142 -7.05 -9.62 17.84
C GLU A 142 -8.25 -8.67 17.96
N LEU A 143 -8.35 -7.65 17.09
CA LEU A 143 -9.51 -6.78 17.01
C LEU A 143 -10.77 -7.57 16.62
N ILE A 144 -10.68 -8.42 15.59
CA ILE A 144 -11.79 -9.30 15.19
C ILE A 144 -12.22 -10.17 16.37
N GLU A 145 -11.27 -10.76 17.08
CA GLU A 145 -11.55 -11.61 18.24
C GLU A 145 -12.14 -10.86 19.42
N LYS A 146 -11.72 -9.61 19.64
CA LYS A 146 -12.30 -8.76 20.67
C LYS A 146 -13.77 -8.45 20.40
N LEU A 147 -14.15 -8.35 19.12
CA LEU A 147 -15.52 -8.03 18.70
C LEU A 147 -16.41 -9.27 18.62
N TYR A 148 -15.88 -10.43 18.20
CA TYR A 148 -16.67 -11.61 17.86
C TYR A 148 -16.29 -12.90 18.62
N GLY A 149 -15.27 -12.86 19.48
CA GLY A 149 -14.67 -14.05 20.09
C GLY A 149 -13.85 -14.88 19.08
N PRO A 150 -13.50 -16.13 19.41
CA PRO A 150 -12.81 -17.04 18.49
C PRO A 150 -13.51 -17.11 17.14
N SER A 151 -12.78 -16.81 16.07
CA SER A 151 -13.35 -16.48 14.76
C SER A 151 -12.79 -17.34 13.63
N LYS A 152 -13.60 -17.54 12.58
CA LYS A 152 -13.14 -18.08 11.30
C LYS A 152 -12.87 -16.91 10.36
N ILE A 153 -11.62 -16.62 10.07
CA ILE A 153 -11.20 -15.41 9.35
C ILE A 153 -10.74 -15.80 7.95
N LEU A 154 -11.37 -15.26 6.91
CA LEU A 154 -11.00 -15.52 5.52
C LEU A 154 -10.18 -14.35 4.96
N PHE A 155 -9.09 -14.65 4.25
CA PHE A 155 -8.38 -13.67 3.44
C PHE A 155 -7.97 -14.23 2.07
N PHE A 156 -7.83 -13.34 1.10
CA PHE A 156 -7.51 -13.68 -0.28
C PHE A 156 -6.06 -13.30 -0.57
N LYS A 157 -5.38 -14.14 -1.36
CA LYS A 157 -4.02 -13.88 -1.82
C LYS A 157 -3.91 -14.11 -3.32
N ASN A 158 -2.86 -13.58 -3.93
CA ASN A 158 -2.51 -13.83 -5.32
C ASN A 158 -0.99 -14.06 -5.46
N ALA A 159 -0.54 -14.20 -6.70
CA ALA A 159 0.86 -14.48 -6.99
C ALA A 159 1.75 -13.24 -6.95
N ARG A 160 1.23 -12.02 -6.77
CA ARG A 160 2.02 -10.77 -6.77
C ARG A 160 2.91 -10.68 -5.53
N PHE A 161 4.02 -9.95 -5.65
CA PHE A 161 5.00 -9.78 -4.57
C PHE A 161 4.37 -9.35 -3.24
N MET A 162 3.59 -8.27 -3.26
CA MET A 162 2.92 -7.73 -2.06
C MET A 162 2.06 -8.78 -1.34
N SER A 163 1.34 -9.62 -2.10
CA SER A 163 0.50 -10.67 -1.54
C SER A 163 1.33 -11.78 -0.90
N ARG A 164 2.47 -12.15 -1.50
CA ARG A 164 3.38 -13.16 -0.95
C ARG A 164 4.03 -12.66 0.34
N GLU A 165 4.50 -11.42 0.38
CA GLU A 165 5.11 -10.82 1.57
C GLU A 165 4.09 -10.67 2.71
N SER A 166 2.86 -10.27 2.39
CA SER A 166 1.75 -10.23 3.34
C SER A 166 1.47 -11.61 3.93
N PHE A 167 1.38 -12.63 3.07
CA PHE A 167 1.13 -14.01 3.52
C PHE A 167 2.27 -14.53 4.40
N ARG A 168 3.54 -14.31 4.01
CA ARG A 168 4.69 -14.67 4.83
C ARG A 168 4.64 -14.00 6.20
N THR A 169 4.33 -12.70 6.24
CA THR A 169 4.21 -11.93 7.49
C THR A 169 3.09 -12.49 8.38
N ILE A 170 1.93 -12.83 7.79
CA ILE A 170 0.84 -13.49 8.53
C ILE A 170 1.30 -14.83 9.12
N GLN A 171 2.01 -15.66 8.35
CA GLN A 171 2.55 -16.93 8.86
C GLN A 171 3.48 -16.71 10.05
N GLU A 172 4.36 -15.71 9.98
CA GLU A 172 5.30 -15.37 11.05
C GLU A 172 4.60 -14.84 12.29
N GLU A 173 3.66 -13.91 12.13
CA GLU A 173 2.92 -13.28 13.24
C GLU A 173 1.93 -14.23 13.92
N VAL A 174 1.33 -15.16 13.17
CA VAL A 174 0.39 -16.16 13.71
C VAL A 174 1.12 -17.31 14.41
N LYS A 175 2.36 -17.61 14.02
CA LYS A 175 3.15 -18.69 14.62
C LYS A 175 3.31 -18.50 16.12
N GLY A 176 3.00 -19.53 16.90
CA GLY A 176 3.11 -19.51 18.36
C GLY A 176 1.94 -18.83 19.07
N THR A 177 0.89 -18.41 18.34
CA THR A 177 -0.29 -17.78 18.93
C THR A 177 -1.47 -18.74 19.19
N ASP A 178 -1.26 -20.04 19.01
CA ASP A 178 -2.26 -21.12 19.08
C ASP A 178 -3.41 -21.02 18.04
N ARG A 179 -3.40 -20.02 17.15
CA ARG A 179 -4.35 -19.89 16.04
C ARG A 179 -3.93 -20.80 14.88
N ALA A 180 -4.92 -21.43 14.23
CA ALA A 180 -4.65 -22.25 13.06
C ALA A 180 -4.58 -21.37 11.79
N LEU A 181 -3.72 -21.74 10.85
CA LEU A 181 -3.68 -21.16 9.51
C LEU A 181 -3.86 -22.26 8.47
N ARG A 182 -4.90 -22.13 7.65
CA ARG A 182 -5.35 -23.13 6.68
C ARG A 182 -5.28 -22.63 5.25
N ILE A 183 -4.72 -23.45 4.38
CA ILE A 183 -4.59 -23.18 2.94
C ILE A 183 -5.45 -24.13 2.10
N GLY A 184 -5.60 -23.84 0.82
CA GLY A 184 -6.17 -24.78 -0.15
C GLY A 184 -7.70 -24.78 -0.23
N LEU A 185 -8.37 -23.85 0.43
CA LEU A 185 -9.81 -23.66 0.25
C LEU A 185 -10.16 -23.34 -1.20
N TYR A 186 -11.27 -23.90 -1.68
CA TYR A 186 -11.85 -23.65 -3.01
C TYR A 186 -10.88 -23.92 -4.19
N HIS A 187 -9.80 -24.67 -3.96
CA HIS A 187 -8.80 -24.98 -4.97
C HIS A 187 -9.33 -26.05 -5.94
N GLN A 188 -9.59 -25.68 -7.20
CA GLN A 188 -10.21 -26.57 -8.19
C GLN A 188 -9.43 -27.87 -8.48
N LYS A 189 -8.12 -27.90 -8.21
CA LYS A 189 -7.22 -29.04 -8.52
C LYS A 189 -6.72 -29.84 -7.31
N ARG A 190 -7.07 -29.46 -6.08
CA ARG A 190 -6.62 -30.17 -4.85
C ARG A 190 -7.87 -30.55 -4.05
N ASN A 191 -7.89 -31.77 -3.51
CA ASN A 191 -9.03 -32.32 -2.77
C ASN A 191 -9.58 -31.31 -1.74
N GLU A 192 -10.91 -31.30 -1.61
CA GLU A 192 -11.79 -30.24 -1.07
C GLU A 192 -11.58 -29.80 0.39
N TYR A 193 -10.52 -30.26 1.06
CA TYR A 193 -10.27 -29.97 2.47
C TYR A 193 -9.09 -29.02 2.65
N PRO A 194 -9.26 -27.95 3.46
CA PRO A 194 -8.16 -27.09 3.82
C PRO A 194 -7.07 -27.87 4.56
N GLU A 195 -5.82 -27.58 4.21
CA GLU A 195 -4.62 -28.13 4.86
C GLU A 195 -4.14 -27.19 5.97
N ASP A 196 -3.80 -27.73 7.14
CA ASP A 196 -3.21 -26.96 8.23
C ASP A 196 -1.75 -26.64 7.90
N LEU A 197 -1.49 -25.38 7.53
CA LEU A 197 -0.14 -24.86 7.38
C LEU A 197 0.48 -24.54 8.74
N LEU A 198 -0.33 -24.03 9.65
CA LEU A 198 0.01 -23.91 11.08
C LEU A 198 -1.13 -24.56 11.89
N PRO A 199 -0.85 -25.56 12.72
CA PRO A 199 -1.85 -26.15 13.60
C PRO A 199 -2.25 -25.16 14.69
N GLY A 200 -3.49 -25.24 15.16
CA GLY A 200 -4.02 -24.41 16.25
C GLY A 200 -4.86 -25.19 17.25
N LYS A 201 -5.29 -24.53 18.33
CA LYS A 201 -6.14 -25.12 19.37
C LYS A 201 -7.64 -24.96 19.04
N PRO A 202 -8.52 -25.87 19.51
CA PRO A 202 -9.95 -25.85 19.18
C PRO A 202 -10.71 -24.58 19.62
N ASP A 203 -10.23 -23.90 20.66
CA ASP A 203 -10.83 -22.70 21.25
C ASP A 203 -10.26 -21.39 20.69
N LYS A 204 -9.39 -21.46 19.67
CA LYS A 204 -8.73 -20.32 19.04
C LYS A 204 -9.27 -20.06 17.64
N SER A 205 -9.01 -18.85 17.15
CA SER A 205 -9.39 -18.49 15.78
C SER A 205 -8.66 -19.33 14.75
N VAL A 206 -9.33 -19.52 13.61
CA VAL A 206 -8.81 -20.22 12.45
C VAL A 206 -8.79 -19.26 11.28
N LEU A 207 -7.60 -19.05 10.73
CA LEU A 207 -7.40 -18.28 9.52
C LEU A 207 -7.46 -19.21 8.31
N TYR A 208 -8.10 -18.71 7.27
CA TYR A 208 -8.37 -19.42 6.04
C TYR A 208 -7.91 -18.57 4.87
N THR A 209 -7.18 -19.18 3.94
CA THR A 209 -6.79 -18.48 2.71
C THR A 209 -7.08 -19.27 1.45
N THR A 210 -7.37 -18.51 0.39
CA THR A 210 -7.53 -19.00 -0.97
C THR A 210 -6.80 -18.06 -1.94
N GLU A 211 -6.35 -18.62 -3.05
CA GLU A 211 -5.83 -17.81 -4.15
C GLU A 211 -6.97 -17.34 -5.04
N THR A 212 -6.96 -16.06 -5.41
CA THR A 212 -7.98 -15.49 -6.30
C THR A 212 -8.03 -16.22 -7.64
N ALA A 213 -6.88 -16.61 -8.17
CA ALA A 213 -6.75 -17.37 -9.43
C ALA A 213 -7.43 -18.74 -9.44
N TYR A 214 -7.67 -19.35 -8.27
CA TYR A 214 -8.33 -20.65 -8.16
C TYR A 214 -9.79 -20.57 -7.73
N LEU A 215 -10.27 -19.36 -7.39
CA LEU A 215 -11.62 -19.16 -6.91
C LEU A 215 -12.61 -19.15 -8.09
N SER A 216 -13.39 -20.22 -8.24
CA SER A 216 -14.50 -20.23 -9.20
C SER A 216 -15.63 -19.29 -8.78
N ALA A 217 -16.45 -18.84 -9.73
CA ALA A 217 -17.67 -18.08 -9.43
C ALA A 217 -18.60 -18.83 -8.44
N LYS A 218 -18.67 -20.17 -8.53
CA LYS A 218 -19.40 -21.02 -7.58
C LYS A 218 -18.78 -20.99 -6.18
N GLY A 219 -17.45 -21.02 -6.09
CA GLY A 219 -16.71 -20.89 -4.83
C GLY A 219 -16.95 -19.52 -4.17
N LEU A 220 -16.87 -18.46 -4.96
CA LEU A 220 -17.18 -17.09 -4.53
C LEU A 220 -18.62 -16.97 -4.00
N LEU A 221 -19.60 -17.49 -4.75
CA LEU A 221 -21.00 -17.50 -4.32
C LEU A 221 -21.22 -18.30 -3.03
N SER A 222 -20.52 -19.42 -2.86
CA SER A 222 -20.58 -20.24 -1.64
C SER A 222 -20.10 -19.47 -0.40
N ILE A 223 -19.06 -18.64 -0.54
CA ILE A 223 -18.58 -17.75 0.53
C ILE A 223 -19.69 -16.77 0.95
N PHE A 224 -20.46 -16.25 -0.02
CA PHE A 224 -21.51 -15.27 0.24
C PHE A 224 -22.82 -15.86 0.78
N GLN A 225 -23.19 -17.06 0.33
CA GLN A 225 -24.46 -17.70 0.70
C GLN A 225 -24.39 -18.42 2.05
N ASN A 226 -23.32 -19.16 2.31
CA ASN A 226 -23.28 -20.09 3.45
C ASN A 226 -22.77 -19.46 4.74
N LYS A 227 -22.30 -18.20 4.69
CA LYS A 227 -21.64 -17.48 5.80
C LYS A 227 -20.71 -18.37 6.65
N PRO A 228 -19.78 -19.14 6.05
CA PRO A 228 -18.97 -20.07 6.83
C PRO A 228 -17.88 -19.37 7.66
N TYR A 229 -17.70 -18.05 7.47
CA TYR A 229 -16.68 -17.23 8.11
C TYR A 229 -17.30 -16.15 9.00
N THR A 230 -16.58 -15.79 10.06
CA THR A 230 -16.96 -14.70 10.96
C THR A 230 -16.60 -13.34 10.36
N ALA A 231 -15.46 -13.24 9.67
CA ALA A 231 -14.95 -11.99 9.10
C ALA A 231 -14.07 -12.25 7.87
N CYS A 232 -13.96 -11.24 7.03
CA CYS A 232 -12.94 -11.12 5.99
C CYS A 232 -11.81 -10.19 6.46
N LEU A 233 -10.57 -10.56 6.13
CA LEU A 233 -9.38 -9.74 6.37
C LEU A 233 -8.78 -9.35 5.03
N GLN A 234 -8.78 -8.05 4.73
CA GLN A 234 -8.05 -7.47 3.62
C GLN A 234 -6.57 -7.34 4.01
N ILE A 235 -5.71 -8.04 3.28
CA ILE A 235 -4.27 -8.13 3.58
C ILE A 235 -3.38 -7.25 2.68
N ILE A 236 -3.92 -6.79 1.55
CA ILE A 236 -3.27 -5.93 0.54
C ILE A 236 -4.31 -4.97 -0.08
N LEU A 237 -3.83 -3.86 -0.63
CA LEU A 237 -4.61 -2.97 -1.48
C LEU A 237 -4.45 -3.41 -2.94
N ASP A 238 -5.34 -4.26 -3.42
CA ASP A 238 -5.45 -4.57 -4.84
C ASP A 238 -6.92 -4.73 -5.25
N PHE A 239 -7.19 -4.60 -6.56
CA PHE A 239 -8.56 -4.63 -7.07
C PHE A 239 -9.31 -5.93 -6.76
N ASP A 240 -8.65 -7.08 -6.91
CA ASP A 240 -9.26 -8.40 -6.72
C ASP A 240 -9.70 -8.61 -5.26
N VAL A 241 -8.80 -8.34 -4.31
CA VAL A 241 -9.01 -8.51 -2.87
C VAL A 241 -10.00 -7.47 -2.34
N LEU A 242 -9.92 -6.21 -2.81
CA LEU A 242 -10.91 -5.17 -2.48
C LEU A 242 -12.32 -5.57 -2.92
N THR A 243 -12.45 -6.02 -4.17
CA THR A 243 -13.75 -6.36 -4.76
C THR A 243 -14.38 -7.55 -4.07
N ILE A 244 -13.61 -8.63 -3.85
CA ILE A 244 -14.13 -9.84 -3.20
C ILE A 244 -14.52 -9.56 -1.75
N GLY A 245 -13.71 -8.79 -1.03
CA GLY A 245 -13.99 -8.42 0.35
C GLY A 245 -15.26 -7.56 0.51
N ARG A 246 -15.56 -6.68 -0.45
CA ARG A 246 -16.80 -5.85 -0.46
C ARG A 246 -18.06 -6.65 -0.79
N LEU A 247 -17.92 -7.73 -1.56
CA LEU A 247 -19.03 -8.61 -1.92
C LEU A 247 -19.36 -9.62 -0.81
N ALA A 248 -18.50 -9.75 0.20
CA ALA A 248 -18.70 -10.67 1.31
C ALA A 248 -19.84 -10.21 2.23
N ASN A 249 -20.77 -11.12 2.54
CA ASN A 249 -21.86 -10.89 3.51
C ASN A 249 -21.39 -10.96 4.98
N VAL A 250 -20.11 -10.70 5.24
CA VAL A 250 -19.47 -10.73 6.56
C VAL A 250 -18.65 -9.45 6.76
N PRO A 251 -18.45 -8.99 8.01
CA PRO A 251 -17.62 -7.84 8.30
C PRO A 251 -16.23 -7.93 7.65
N ASN A 252 -15.78 -6.85 7.02
CA ASN A 252 -14.46 -6.75 6.40
C ASN A 252 -13.55 -5.84 7.23
N PHE A 253 -12.38 -6.35 7.59
CA PHE A 253 -11.35 -5.64 8.32
C PHE A 253 -10.14 -5.45 7.42
N THR A 254 -9.53 -4.27 7.46
CA THR A 254 -8.35 -3.97 6.66
C THR A 254 -7.13 -3.72 7.54
N VAL A 255 -5.99 -4.24 7.12
CA VAL A 255 -4.68 -3.89 7.71
C VAL A 255 -4.06 -2.68 7.01
N ILE A 256 -4.65 -2.22 5.91
CA ILE A 256 -4.09 -1.19 5.05
C ILE A 256 -4.38 0.18 5.62
N ASN A 257 -3.33 0.97 5.77
CA ASN A 257 -3.44 2.38 6.05
C ASN A 257 -3.66 3.14 4.74
N ASN A 258 -4.88 3.63 4.49
CA ASN A 258 -5.18 4.43 3.30
C ASN A 258 -4.66 5.89 3.41
N GLY A 259 -3.87 6.21 4.43
CA GLY A 259 -3.30 7.53 4.64
C GLY A 259 -4.38 8.58 4.90
N PHE A 260 -4.54 9.52 3.98
CA PHE A 260 -5.51 10.59 4.07
C PHE A 260 -6.92 10.08 3.71
N ASN A 261 -7.60 9.46 4.66
CA ASN A 261 -9.02 9.14 4.52
C ASN A 261 -9.86 10.44 4.56
N ASP A 262 -10.81 10.58 3.63
CA ASP A 262 -11.84 11.65 3.67
C ASP A 262 -13.04 11.26 4.57
N ASP A 263 -12.82 10.30 5.47
CA ASP A 263 -13.82 9.64 6.32
C ASP A 263 -14.95 8.92 5.54
N LYS A 264 -14.80 8.68 4.23
CA LYS A 264 -15.76 7.91 3.41
C LYS A 264 -15.21 6.52 3.07
N GLY A 265 -15.13 5.68 4.10
CA GLY A 265 -14.92 4.23 3.95
C GLY A 265 -16.14 3.51 3.39
#